data_AF-A0A218U855-F1
#
_entry.id   AF-A0A218U855-F1
#
_cell.length_a   1.000
_cell.length_b   1.000
_cell.length_c   1.000
_cell.angle_alpha   90.00
_cell.angle_beta   90.00
_cell.angle_gamma   90.00
#
_symmetry.space_group_name_H-M   'P 1'
#
loop_
_entity.id
_entity.type
_entity.pdbx_description
1 polymer ?
#
loop_
_entity_poly.entity_id
_entity_poly.type
_entity_poly.pdbx_seq_one_letter_code
_entity_poly.pdbx_strand_id
1 'polypeptide(L)'
;MSGEEEAAELTIAEDLVVTKYKMGGDIANRVLRAVVEAAAPGASVLCLCEKGDAMIMEETGKIFKKEKEMKKGIAFPTSISVNNCVCHFSPLKSDQDYILKDGDLLKIDLGVHVDGFIASVAHSLVLGAS
;
A
#
# COMPACT_ATOMS: atom_id res chain seq x y z
N MET A 1 4.03 21.72 -28.76
CA MET A 1 3.79 20.31 -29.11
C MET A 1 5.15 19.68 -29.40
N SER A 2 5.99 19.54 -28.37
CA SER A 2 7.27 18.85 -28.47
C SER A 2 6.98 17.36 -28.40
N GLY A 3 7.36 16.62 -29.45
CA GLY A 3 7.22 15.18 -29.48
C GLY A 3 7.95 14.55 -28.31
N GLU A 4 7.19 13.89 -27.44
CA GLU A 4 7.76 12.89 -26.55
C GLU A 4 8.18 11.73 -27.46
N GLU A 5 9.49 11.48 -27.55
CA GLU A 5 9.97 10.18 -28.03
C GLU A 5 9.23 9.13 -27.20
N GLU A 6 8.47 8.26 -27.86
CA GLU A 6 7.81 7.12 -27.23
C GLU A 6 8.92 6.23 -26.66
N ALA A 7 9.29 6.46 -25.40
CA ALA A 7 10.27 5.65 -24.70
C ALA A 7 9.74 4.21 -24.74
N ALA A 8 10.55 3.29 -25.24
CA ALA A 8 10.16 1.89 -25.37
C ALA A 8 9.64 1.38 -24.01
N GLU A 9 8.45 0.77 -24.02
CA GLU A 9 7.84 0.22 -22.81
C GLU A 9 8.73 -0.88 -22.25
N LEU A 10 9.19 -0.69 -21.01
CA LEU A 10 9.95 -1.71 -20.28
C LEU A 10 9.01 -2.82 -19.84
N THR A 11 9.34 -4.07 -20.16
CA THR A 11 8.49 -5.24 -19.89
C THR A 11 9.16 -6.24 -18.96
N ILE A 12 8.39 -7.22 -18.48
CA ILE A 12 8.91 -8.33 -17.66
C ILE A 12 9.88 -9.27 -18.39
N ALA A 13 10.15 -9.04 -19.68
CA ALA A 13 11.21 -9.72 -20.40
C ALA A 13 12.61 -9.33 -19.87
N GLU A 14 12.72 -8.19 -19.19
CA GLU A 14 13.95 -7.75 -18.52
C GLU A 14 13.96 -8.18 -17.05
N ASP A 15 15.02 -8.88 -16.64
CA ASP A 15 15.18 -9.37 -15.25
C ASP A 15 15.12 -8.24 -14.22
N LEU A 16 15.59 -7.04 -14.58
CA LEU A 16 15.55 -5.87 -13.70
C LEU A 16 14.12 -5.40 -13.45
N VAL A 17 13.23 -5.47 -14.46
CA VAL A 17 11.81 -5.15 -14.31
C VAL A 17 11.15 -6.13 -13.35
N VAL A 18 11.39 -7.43 -13.52
CA VAL A 18 10.88 -8.46 -12.59
C VAL A 18 11.40 -8.24 -11.17
N THR A 19 12.66 -7.83 -11.03
CA THR A 19 13.26 -7.50 -9.73
C THR A 19 12.54 -6.33 -9.05
N LYS A 20 12.21 -5.27 -9.80
CA LYS A 20 11.45 -4.11 -9.28
C LYS A 20 10.05 -4.52 -8.81
N TYR A 21 9.34 -5.36 -9.56
CA TYR A 21 8.05 -5.93 -9.12
C TYR A 21 8.18 -6.75 -7.84
N LYS A 22 9.18 -7.64 -7.76
CA LYS A 22 9.43 -8.47 -6.56
C LYS A 22 9.71 -7.60 -5.33
N MET A 23 10.57 -6.60 -5.46
CA MET A 23 10.87 -5.67 -4.37
C MET A 23 9.64 -4.88 -3.92
N GLY A 24 8.81 -4.41 -4.86
CA GLY A 24 7.53 -3.77 -4.55
C GLY A 24 6.58 -4.71 -3.81
N GLY A 25 6.45 -5.96 -4.29
CA GLY A 25 5.61 -6.99 -3.67
C GLY A 25 6.06 -7.38 -2.27
N ASP A 26 7.37 -7.50 -2.03
CA ASP A 26 7.93 -7.80 -0.70
C ASP A 26 7.64 -6.68 0.30
N ILE A 27 7.74 -5.41 -0.13
CA ILE A 27 7.37 -4.26 0.70
C ILE A 27 5.86 -4.27 0.96
N ALA A 28 5.03 -4.41 -0.07
CA ALA A 28 3.57 -4.43 0.07
C ALA A 28 3.11 -5.54 1.04
N ASN A 29 3.67 -6.75 0.93
CA ASN A 29 3.38 -7.86 1.84
C ASN A 29 3.82 -7.58 3.28
N ARG A 30 5.00 -6.95 3.48
CA ARG A 30 5.49 -6.58 4.80
C ARG A 30 4.60 -5.53 5.46
N VAL A 31 4.23 -4.48 4.72
CA VAL A 31 3.35 -3.42 5.23
C VAL A 31 1.96 -3.98 5.53
N LEU A 32 1.39 -4.79 4.62
CA LEU A 32 0.09 -5.43 4.83
C LEU A 32 0.06 -6.22 6.14
N ARG A 33 1.06 -7.07 6.39
CA ARG A 33 1.17 -7.82 7.64
C ARG A 33 1.25 -6.91 8.86
N ALA A 34 2.05 -5.85 8.80
CA ALA A 34 2.18 -4.90 9.89
C ALA A 34 0.87 -4.12 10.17
N VAL A 35 0.07 -3.82 9.15
CA VAL A 35 -1.25 -3.18 9.31
C VAL A 35 -2.26 -4.18 9.88
N VAL A 36 -2.25 -5.44 9.41
CA VAL A 36 -3.08 -6.52 9.97
C VAL A 36 -2.76 -6.75 11.45
N GLU A 37 -1.50 -6.83 11.82
CA GLU A 37 -1.05 -7.02 13.21
C GLU A 37 -1.40 -5.82 14.12
N ALA A 38 -1.43 -4.61 13.56
CA ALA A 38 -1.81 -3.41 14.28
C ALA A 38 -3.33 -3.20 14.38
N ALA A 39 -4.11 -3.89 13.55
CA ALA A 39 -5.57 -3.83 13.61
C ALA A 39 -6.06 -4.57 14.86
N ALA A 40 -6.63 -3.82 15.80
CA ALA A 40 -7.22 -4.34 17.03
C ALA A 40 -8.51 -3.58 17.36
N PRO A 41 -9.45 -4.17 18.11
CA PRO A 41 -10.62 -3.44 18.59
C PRO A 41 -10.21 -2.15 19.32
N GLY A 42 -10.86 -1.03 18.98
CA GLY A 42 -10.52 0.31 19.47
C GLY A 42 -9.49 1.06 18.63
N ALA A 43 -8.84 0.43 17.65
CA ALA A 43 -7.93 1.11 16.75
C ALA A 43 -8.68 2.06 15.79
N SER A 44 -8.07 3.21 15.51
CA SER A 44 -8.52 4.18 14.53
C SER A 44 -8.13 3.74 13.11
N VAL A 45 -9.10 3.73 12.19
CA VAL A 45 -8.82 3.44 10.78
C VAL A 45 -7.90 4.51 10.17
N LEU A 46 -8.13 5.79 10.47
CA LEU A 46 -7.23 6.88 10.08
C LEU A 46 -5.77 6.60 10.49
N CYS A 47 -5.53 6.25 11.75
CA CYS A 47 -4.17 5.97 12.23
C CYS A 47 -3.54 4.75 11.55
N LEU A 48 -4.33 3.73 11.22
CA LEU A 48 -3.85 2.55 10.49
C LEU A 48 -3.47 2.90 9.04
N CYS A 49 -4.27 3.74 8.37
CA CYS A 49 -3.94 4.26 7.04
C CYS A 49 -2.64 5.09 7.06
N GLU A 50 -2.51 6.04 7.99
CA GLU A 50 -1.29 6.85 8.17
C GLU A 50 -0.06 5.98 8.46
N LYS A 51 -0.23 4.92 9.28
CA LYS A 51 0.83 3.95 9.56
C LYS A 51 1.26 3.19 8.29
N GLY A 52 0.30 2.68 7.51
CA GLY A 52 0.59 1.94 6.27
C GLY A 52 1.38 2.79 5.28
N ASP A 53 0.91 4.01 5.03
CA ASP A 53 1.54 4.95 4.10
C ASP A 53 2.93 5.37 4.57
N ALA A 54 3.10 5.65 5.87
CA ALA A 54 4.40 5.97 6.45
C ALA A 54 5.40 4.82 6.29
N MET A 55 4.96 3.58 6.53
CA MET A 55 5.82 2.40 6.35
C MET A 55 6.18 2.16 4.88
N ILE A 56 5.27 2.39 3.93
CA ILE A 56 5.60 2.31 2.49
C ILE A 56 6.69 3.31 2.14
N MET A 57 6.55 4.57 2.57
CA MET A 57 7.54 5.62 2.30
C MET A 57 8.90 5.31 2.94
N GLU A 58 8.89 4.78 4.16
CA GLU A 58 10.12 4.39 4.86
C GLU A 58 10.84 3.23 4.15
N GLU A 59 10.11 2.16 3.80
CA GLU A 59 10.66 0.95 3.18
C GLU A 59 11.15 1.21 1.75
N THR A 60 10.39 1.96 0.95
CA THR A 60 10.81 2.36 -0.41
C THR A 60 12.00 3.32 -0.36
N GLY A 61 12.13 4.15 0.68
CA GLY A 61 13.31 4.97 0.94
C GLY A 61 14.60 4.17 1.24
N LYS A 62 14.49 2.90 1.63
CA LYS A 62 15.64 2.02 1.93
C LYS A 62 16.30 1.44 0.68
N ILE A 63 15.57 1.31 -0.43
CA ILE A 63 16.03 0.68 -1.68
C ILE A 63 16.45 1.73 -2.72
N PHE A 64 17.29 1.37 -3.69
CA PHE A 64 17.71 2.24 -4.81
C PHE A 64 18.18 3.65 -4.40
N LYS A 65 18.91 3.79 -3.28
CA LYS A 65 19.34 5.10 -2.74
C LYS A 65 20.32 5.87 -3.63
N LYS A 66 21.04 5.15 -4.51
CA LYS A 66 22.01 5.75 -5.44
C LYS A 66 21.31 6.41 -6.64
N GLU A 67 20.09 5.98 -6.97
CA GLU A 67 19.31 6.48 -8.09
C GLU A 67 18.36 7.57 -7.60
N LYS A 68 18.86 8.81 -7.58
CA LYS A 68 18.14 9.97 -7.00
C LYS A 68 16.87 10.36 -7.76
N GLU A 69 16.80 10.04 -9.06
CA GLU A 69 15.67 10.39 -9.93
C GLU A 69 14.63 9.26 -10.05
N MET A 70 14.94 8.07 -9.52
CA MET A 70 14.00 6.94 -9.55
C MET A 70 12.81 7.21 -8.62
N LYS A 71 11.60 7.22 -9.19
CA LYS A 71 10.36 7.38 -8.45
C LYS A 71 9.96 6.07 -7.78
N LYS A 72 9.65 6.11 -6.49
CA LYS A 72 9.22 4.97 -5.69
C LYS A 72 8.40 5.46 -4.51
N GLY A 73 7.48 4.64 -4.04
CA GLY A 73 6.59 5.02 -2.95
C GLY A 73 5.22 4.37 -3.08
N ILE A 74 4.20 5.13 -2.71
CA ILE A 74 2.81 4.72 -2.70
C ILE A 74 2.26 4.69 -4.13
N ALA A 75 1.81 3.52 -4.57
CA ALA A 75 1.06 3.35 -5.82
C ALA A 75 -0.45 3.44 -5.60
N PHE A 76 -0.91 2.92 -4.47
CA PHE A 76 -2.28 2.98 -4.01
C PHE A 76 -2.27 3.23 -2.50
N PRO A 77 -2.93 4.29 -2.00
CA PRO A 77 -2.88 4.65 -0.58
C PRO A 77 -3.55 3.57 0.28
N THR A 78 -3.04 3.40 1.49
CA THR A 78 -3.58 2.43 2.43
C THR A 78 -5.06 2.73 2.68
N SER A 79 -5.93 1.79 2.31
CA SER A 79 -7.38 1.90 2.44
C SER A 79 -7.90 0.75 3.28
N ILE A 80 -8.77 1.03 4.24
CA ILE A 80 -9.34 0.02 5.15
C ILE A 80 -10.86 0.13 5.15
N SER A 81 -11.50 -0.77 4.42
CA SER A 81 -12.96 -0.74 4.23
C SER A 81 -13.65 -1.76 5.14
N VAL A 82 -14.52 -1.27 6.03
CA VAL A 82 -15.14 -2.08 7.09
C VAL A 82 -16.55 -2.54 6.70
N ASN A 83 -16.87 -3.81 6.96
CA ASN A 83 -18.18 -4.43 6.76
C ASN A 83 -18.75 -4.17 5.35
N ASN A 84 -19.86 -3.43 5.27
CA ASN A 84 -20.58 -3.11 4.04
C ASN A 84 -19.86 -2.08 3.14
N CYS A 85 -18.85 -1.39 3.64
CA CYS A 85 -18.01 -0.52 2.82
C CYS A 85 -17.21 -1.38 1.84
N VAL A 86 -17.34 -1.13 0.53
CA VAL A 86 -16.77 -1.98 -0.53
C VAL A 86 -15.26 -1.80 -0.64
N CYS A 87 -14.79 -0.57 -0.87
CA CYS A 87 -13.38 -0.26 -1.11
C CYS A 87 -13.09 1.24 -0.87
N HIS A 88 -11.80 1.59 -0.90
CA HIS A 88 -11.28 2.97 -0.96
C HIS A 88 -11.62 3.87 0.23
N PHE A 89 -11.87 3.29 1.41
CA PHE A 89 -11.99 4.07 2.62
C PHE A 89 -10.60 4.42 3.18
N SER A 90 -10.15 5.65 2.91
CA SER A 90 -8.93 6.27 3.42
C SER A 90 -9.29 7.66 3.96
N PRO A 91 -9.80 7.77 5.19
CA PRO A 91 -10.41 9.00 5.70
C PRO A 91 -9.40 10.14 5.85
N LEU A 92 -9.85 11.38 5.64
CA LEU A 92 -9.09 12.58 5.97
C LEU A 92 -9.16 12.87 7.48
N LYS A 93 -8.26 13.71 7.99
CA LYS A 93 -8.30 14.20 9.38
C LYS A 93 -9.57 14.98 9.74
N SER A 94 -10.23 15.54 8.72
CA SER A 94 -11.51 16.24 8.85
C SER A 94 -12.73 15.32 8.78
N ASP A 95 -12.55 14.10 8.29
CA ASP A 95 -13.64 13.16 8.10
C ASP A 95 -13.97 12.44 9.40
N GLN A 96 -15.18 11.87 9.46
CA GLN A 96 -15.53 10.99 10.56
C GLN A 96 -14.72 9.69 10.46
N ASP A 97 -13.84 9.46 11.42
CA ASP A 97 -13.06 8.23 11.53
C ASP A 97 -13.93 7.03 11.95
N TYR A 98 -13.46 5.84 11.62
CA TYR A 98 -14.05 4.58 12.07
C TYR A 98 -13.16 3.93 13.13
N ILE A 99 -13.75 3.62 14.29
CA ILE A 99 -13.08 2.88 15.36
C ILE A 99 -13.44 1.40 15.24
N LEU A 100 -12.42 0.57 15.04
CA LEU A 100 -12.57 -0.86 14.82
C LEU A 100 -13.24 -1.56 16.01
N LYS A 101 -14.08 -2.56 15.73
CA LYS A 101 -14.80 -3.35 16.72
C LYS A 101 -14.51 -4.84 16.54
N ASP A 102 -14.59 -5.57 17.64
CA ASP A 102 -14.55 -7.02 17.61
C ASP A 102 -15.65 -7.57 16.68
N GLY A 103 -15.29 -8.53 15.83
CA GLY A 103 -16.17 -9.10 14.81
C GLY A 103 -16.30 -8.32 13.50
N ASP A 104 -15.66 -7.15 13.35
CA ASP A 104 -15.69 -6.41 12.09
C ASP A 104 -14.98 -7.16 10.95
N LEU A 105 -15.58 -7.17 9.76
CA LEU A 105 -14.94 -7.62 8.52
C LEU A 105 -14.13 -6.47 7.92
N LEU A 106 -12.81 -6.57 7.99
CA LEU A 106 -11.87 -5.58 7.47
C LEU A 106 -11.38 -5.99 6.09
N LYS A 107 -11.24 -5.00 5.20
CA LYS A 107 -10.61 -5.13 3.88
C LYS A 107 -9.48 -4.12 3.80
N ILE A 108 -8.25 -4.58 3.89
CA ILE A 108 -7.04 -3.74 3.84
C ILE A 108 -6.49 -3.82 2.42
N ASP A 109 -6.33 -2.68 1.77
CA ASP A 109 -5.85 -2.54 0.39
C ASP A 109 -4.74 -1.49 0.33
N LEU A 110 -3.61 -1.81 -0.29
CA LEU A 110 -2.47 -0.91 -0.46
C LEU A 110 -1.65 -1.28 -1.70
N GLY A 111 -0.88 -0.32 -2.19
CA GLY A 111 -0.02 -0.52 -3.35
C GLY A 111 1.30 0.21 -3.24
N VAL A 112 2.35 -0.46 -3.71
CA VAL A 112 3.72 0.06 -3.74
C VAL A 112 4.18 0.09 -5.19
N HIS A 113 4.91 1.13 -5.60
CA HIS A 113 5.62 1.11 -6.88
C HIS A 113 7.11 1.34 -6.69
N VAL A 114 7.89 0.71 -7.57
CA VAL A 114 9.32 0.94 -7.71
C VAL A 114 9.58 1.25 -9.17
N ASP A 115 10.04 2.46 -9.47
CA ASP A 115 10.26 2.97 -10.83
C ASP A 115 9.02 2.88 -11.74
N GLY A 116 7.84 3.01 -11.15
CA GLY A 116 6.56 2.92 -11.85
C GLY A 116 5.99 1.50 -12.00
N PHE A 117 6.74 0.46 -11.65
CA PHE A 117 6.23 -0.91 -11.62
C PHE A 117 5.45 -1.18 -10.33
N ILE A 118 4.15 -1.45 -10.47
CA ILE A 118 3.18 -1.48 -9.37
C ILE A 118 3.02 -2.90 -8.81
N ALA A 119 3.06 -3.03 -7.49
CA ALA A 119 2.61 -4.19 -6.73
C ALA A 119 1.49 -3.77 -5.78
N SER A 120 0.26 -4.24 -6.06
CA SER A 120 -0.92 -3.99 -5.23
C SER A 120 -1.34 -5.27 -4.53
N VAL A 121 -1.85 -5.13 -3.30
CA VAL A 121 -2.33 -6.27 -2.50
C VAL A 121 -3.51 -5.84 -1.65
N ALA A 122 -4.50 -6.72 -1.56
CA ALA A 122 -5.62 -6.58 -0.65
C ALA A 122 -5.87 -7.87 0.14
N HIS A 123 -6.30 -7.73 1.39
CA HIS A 123 -6.63 -8.86 2.26
C HIS A 123 -7.89 -8.58 3.08
N SER A 124 -8.73 -9.61 3.24
CA SER A 124 -9.95 -9.54 4.05
C SER A 124 -9.81 -10.44 5.28
N LEU A 125 -10.16 -9.91 6.47
CA LEU A 125 -10.14 -10.66 7.72
C LEU A 125 -11.26 -10.23 8.66
N VAL A 126 -11.63 -11.08 9.60
CA VAL A 126 -12.54 -10.74 10.70
C VAL A 126 -11.70 -10.41 11.94
N LEU A 127 -11.93 -9.25 12.53
CA LEU A 127 -11.22 -8.81 13.72
C LEU A 127 -11.63 -9.63 14.94
N GLY A 128 -10.66 -10.10 15.73
CA GLY A 128 -10.93 -10.85 16.96
C GLY A 128 -11.27 -12.34 16.79
N ALA A 129 -11.25 -12.85 15.54
CA ALA A 129 -11.37 -14.29 15.30
C ALA A 129 -10.05 -14.99 15.67
N SER A 130 -9.98 -15.57 16.88
CA SER A 130 -8.90 -16.43 17.35
C SER A 130 -9.40 -17.75 17.95
#